data_AF-A0A380E5G9-F1
#
_entry.id   AF-A0A380E5G9-F1
#
_cell.length_a   1.000
_cell.length_b   1.000
_cell.length_c   1.000
_cell.angle_alpha   90.00
_cell.angle_beta   90.00
_cell.angle_gamma   90.00
#
_symmetry.space_group_name_H-M   'P 1'
#
loop_
_entity.id
_entity.type
_entity.pdbx_description
1 polymer ?
#
loop_
_entity_poly.entity_id
_entity_poly.type
_entity_poly.pdbx_seq_one_letter_code
_entity_poly.pdbx_strand_id
1 'polypeptide(L)'
;MITLTDDGYTIFGLENNGVSLNKLKKRKKIFEEHLSAYGIKYNDKTHEIYVQTNFKNFNKSKHNLLQCLIFVSDMYLLSNPKSQNIFSEDVANKFDEHNIYYGRDLPIIGSSGVVHNFDFFISAKKNQKEKFINAISNPNNSMIIKSKITDAMQAKKIKDTGK
;
A
#
# COMPACT_ATOMS: atom_id res chain seq x y z
N MET A 1 -4.30 -31.12 5.38
CA MET A 1 -3.19 -30.13 5.43
C MET A 1 -3.82 -28.76 5.17
N ILE A 2 -3.54 -27.77 5.99
CA ILE A 2 -4.12 -26.42 5.92
C ILE A 2 -3.00 -25.45 5.58
N THR A 3 -3.21 -24.57 4.60
CA THR A 3 -2.28 -23.47 4.28
C THR A 3 -2.87 -22.17 4.80
N LEU A 4 -2.08 -21.41 5.55
CA LEU A 4 -2.38 -20.02 5.91
C LEU A 4 -1.40 -19.13 5.15
N THR A 5 -1.89 -18.10 4.48
CA THR A 5 -1.11 -17.21 3.62
C THR A 5 -1.67 -15.79 3.72
N ASP A 6 -0.82 -14.79 3.48
CA ASP A 6 -1.21 -13.40 3.28
C ASP A 6 -1.55 -13.07 1.82
N ASP A 7 -1.49 -14.07 0.93
CA ASP A 7 -1.72 -13.92 -0.53
C ASP A 7 -0.78 -12.90 -1.19
N GLY A 8 0.40 -12.68 -0.58
CA GLY A 8 1.40 -11.71 -1.05
C GLY A 8 1.06 -10.26 -0.75
N TYR A 9 -0.02 -9.98 0.00
CA TYR A 9 -0.48 -8.63 0.28
C TYR A 9 0.54 -7.79 1.03
N THR A 10 1.25 -8.37 2.01
CA THR A 10 2.21 -7.61 2.81
C THR A 10 3.41 -7.14 1.98
N ILE A 11 3.96 -8.02 1.15
CA ILE A 11 5.09 -7.66 0.27
C ILE A 11 4.65 -6.69 -0.81
N PHE A 12 3.46 -6.89 -1.39
CA PHE A 12 2.88 -5.94 -2.33
C PHE A 12 2.76 -4.53 -1.70
N GLY A 13 2.26 -4.44 -0.47
CA GLY A 13 2.18 -3.19 0.28
C GLY A 13 3.54 -2.53 0.47
N LEU A 14 4.58 -3.30 0.83
CA LEU A 14 5.95 -2.80 0.94
C LEU A 14 6.46 -2.20 -0.37
N GLU A 15 6.33 -2.95 -1.46
CA GLU A 15 6.84 -2.55 -2.77
C GLU A 15 6.09 -1.33 -3.33
N ASN A 16 4.77 -1.26 -3.11
CA ASN A 16 3.93 -0.11 -3.46
C ASN A 16 4.36 1.17 -2.72
N ASN A 17 4.79 1.02 -1.47
CA ASN A 17 5.38 2.11 -0.70
C ASN A 17 6.88 2.30 -0.96
N GLY A 18 7.43 1.78 -2.06
CA GLY A 18 8.81 2.00 -2.48
C GLY A 18 9.87 1.18 -1.73
N VAL A 19 9.47 0.27 -0.86
CA VAL A 19 10.37 -0.59 -0.09
C VAL A 19 10.58 -1.91 -0.80
N SER A 20 11.78 -2.10 -1.35
CA SER A 20 12.16 -3.38 -1.94
C SER A 20 13.03 -4.18 -0.98
N LEU A 21 12.58 -5.39 -0.62
CA LEU A 21 13.35 -6.35 0.17
C LEU A 21 14.63 -6.79 -0.57
N ASN A 22 14.55 -6.93 -1.89
CA ASN A 22 15.63 -7.44 -2.73
C ASN A 22 16.75 -6.41 -3.02
N LYS A 23 16.49 -5.10 -2.84
CA LYS A 23 17.51 -4.06 -3.09
C LYS A 23 18.63 -4.02 -2.04
N LEU A 24 18.39 -4.52 -0.83
CA LEU A 24 19.36 -4.45 0.28
C LEU A 24 19.55 -5.83 0.90
N LYS A 25 20.70 -6.47 0.63
CA LYS A 25 21.05 -7.82 1.13
C LYS A 25 20.84 -8.00 2.64
N LYS A 26 21.14 -6.97 3.44
CA LYS A 26 20.95 -6.99 4.90
C LYS A 26 19.47 -7.08 5.30
N ARG A 27 18.56 -6.44 4.56
CA ARG A 27 17.11 -6.48 4.82
C ARG A 27 16.52 -7.83 4.47
N LYS A 28 16.87 -8.37 3.30
CA LYS A 28 16.47 -9.73 2.89
C LYS A 28 16.90 -10.77 3.92
N LYS A 29 18.15 -10.67 4.41
CA LYS A 29 18.65 -11.55 5.47
C LYS A 29 17.84 -11.45 6.77
N ILE A 30 17.59 -10.24 7.28
CA ILE A 30 16.78 -10.05 8.51
C ILE A 30 15.36 -10.60 8.33
N PHE A 31 14.76 -10.34 7.18
CA PHE A 31 13.44 -10.87 6.80
C PHE A 31 13.40 -12.40 6.83
N GLU A 32 14.34 -13.06 6.13
CA GLU A 32 14.43 -14.52 6.06
C GLU A 32 14.72 -15.16 7.42
N GLU A 33 15.63 -14.57 8.20
CA GLU A 33 15.96 -15.02 9.57
C GLU A 33 14.73 -14.95 10.48
N HIS A 34 13.96 -13.86 10.40
CA HIS A 34 12.77 -13.70 11.22
C HIS A 34 11.65 -14.68 10.83
N LEU A 35 11.38 -14.84 9.53
CA LEU A 35 10.38 -15.83 9.07
C LEU A 35 10.76 -17.25 9.50
N SER A 36 12.05 -17.61 9.36
CA SER A 36 12.55 -18.92 9.76
C SER A 36 12.38 -19.19 11.26
N ALA A 37 12.58 -18.18 12.12
CA ALA A 37 12.41 -18.33 13.58
C ALA A 37 10.98 -18.71 13.99
N TYR A 38 9.98 -18.33 13.18
CA TYR A 38 8.57 -18.62 13.43
C TYR A 38 8.03 -19.81 12.60
N GLY A 39 8.89 -20.44 11.78
CA GLY A 39 8.50 -21.53 10.87
C GLY A 39 7.62 -21.06 9.71
N ILE A 40 7.71 -19.78 9.35
CA ILE A 40 6.98 -19.17 8.23
C ILE A 40 7.87 -19.21 7.00
N LYS A 41 7.24 -19.39 5.84
CA LYS A 41 7.91 -19.49 4.54
C LYS A 41 7.56 -18.29 3.68
N TYR A 42 8.47 -17.96 2.77
CA TYR A 42 8.28 -16.97 1.74
C TYR A 42 8.41 -17.64 0.37
N ASN A 43 7.54 -17.28 -0.57
CA ASN A 43 7.61 -17.75 -1.95
C ASN A 43 8.12 -16.62 -2.85
N ASP A 44 9.37 -16.69 -3.32
CA ASP A 44 9.95 -15.65 -4.19
C ASP A 44 9.20 -15.46 -5.54
N LYS A 45 8.35 -16.41 -5.97
CA LYS A 45 7.59 -16.29 -7.23
C LYS A 45 6.24 -15.61 -7.04
N THR A 46 5.52 -15.96 -5.97
CA THR A 46 4.17 -15.43 -5.70
C THR A 46 4.18 -14.30 -4.67
N HIS A 47 5.31 -14.06 -4.02
CA HIS A 47 5.50 -13.11 -2.92
C HIS A 47 4.68 -13.42 -1.66
N GLU A 48 4.12 -14.62 -1.55
CA GLU A 48 3.32 -15.06 -0.40
C GLU A 48 4.19 -15.35 0.83
N ILE A 49 3.74 -14.86 1.98
CA ILE A 49 4.22 -15.24 3.31
C ILE A 49 3.21 -16.26 3.86
N TYR A 50 3.63 -17.50 4.02
CA TYR A 50 2.72 -18.61 4.27
C TYR A 50 3.26 -19.65 5.25
N VAL A 51 2.36 -20.47 5.78
CA VAL A 51 2.68 -21.65 6.59
C VAL A 51 1.72 -22.79 6.27
N GLN A 52 2.28 -24.00 6.13
CA GLN A 52 1.51 -25.23 5.99
C GLN A 52 1.43 -25.92 7.36
N THR A 53 0.23 -26.30 7.78
CA THR A 53 -0.03 -26.82 9.11
C THR A 53 -1.14 -27.89 9.13
N ASN A 54 -1.43 -28.41 10.31
CA ASN A 54 -2.53 -29.32 10.59
C ASN A 54 -3.45 -28.73 11.67
N PHE A 55 -4.60 -29.36 11.88
CA PHE A 55 -5.61 -28.84 12.81
C PHE A 55 -5.08 -28.69 14.25
N LYS A 56 -4.24 -29.63 14.71
CA LYS A 56 -3.61 -29.61 16.04
C LYS A 56 -2.73 -28.37 16.27
N ASN A 57 -2.02 -27.92 15.23
CA ASN A 57 -1.08 -26.80 15.30
C ASN A 57 -1.63 -25.49 14.72
N PHE A 58 -2.92 -25.46 14.35
CA PHE A 58 -3.55 -24.34 13.65
C PHE A 58 -3.38 -23.02 14.41
N ASN A 59 -3.72 -23.00 15.71
CA ASN A 59 -3.67 -21.79 16.53
C ASN A 59 -2.25 -21.21 16.61
N LYS A 60 -1.25 -22.07 16.85
CA LYS A 60 0.17 -21.67 16.91
C LYS A 60 0.64 -21.13 15.56
N SER A 61 0.28 -21.81 14.48
CA SER A 61 0.69 -21.43 13.12
C SER A 61 0.07 -20.10 12.71
N LYS A 62 -1.21 -19.87 13.06
CA LYS A 62 -1.90 -18.60 12.84
C LYS A 62 -1.26 -17.46 13.63
N HIS A 63 -0.96 -17.68 14.91
CA HIS A 63 -0.28 -16.69 15.74
C HIS A 63 1.10 -16.32 15.16
N ASN A 64 1.92 -17.33 14.83
CA ASN A 64 3.24 -17.14 14.25
C ASN A 64 3.20 -16.38 12.93
N LEU A 65 2.26 -16.73 12.04
CA LEU A 65 2.07 -16.02 10.78
C LEU A 65 1.75 -14.55 11.05
N LEU A 66 0.78 -14.27 11.93
CA LEU A 66 0.40 -12.89 12.27
C LEU A 66 1.57 -12.07 12.84
N GLN A 67 2.38 -12.65 13.74
CA GLN A 67 3.56 -11.99 14.28
C GLN A 67 4.58 -11.65 13.20
N CYS A 68 4.81 -12.56 12.24
CA CYS A 68 5.67 -12.28 11.10
C CYS A 68 5.12 -11.16 10.22
N LEU A 69 3.82 -11.15 9.93
CA LEU A 69 3.22 -10.09 9.10
C LEU A 69 3.34 -8.72 9.77
N ILE A 70 3.14 -8.64 11.10
CA ILE A 70 3.37 -7.41 11.87
C ILE A 70 4.83 -6.98 11.78
N PHE A 71 5.77 -7.88 12.06
CA PHE A 71 7.21 -7.57 11.96
C PHE A 71 7.62 -7.04 10.58
N VAL A 72 7.14 -7.69 9.51
CA VAL A 72 7.43 -7.27 8.13
C VAL A 72 6.82 -5.88 7.85
N SER A 73 5.63 -5.62 8.39
CA SER A 73 4.95 -4.32 8.33
C SER A 73 5.59 -3.26 9.24
N ASP A 74 6.38 -3.62 10.24
CA ASP A 74 7.13 -2.68 11.09
C ASP A 74 8.52 -2.38 10.52
N MET A 75 9.16 -3.39 9.90
CA MET A 75 10.38 -3.21 9.13
C MET A 75 10.19 -2.18 8.01
N TYR A 76 8.95 -2.01 7.53
CA TYR A 76 8.48 -0.93 6.67
C TYR A 76 8.62 0.47 7.30
N LEU A 77 8.04 0.69 8.50
CA LEU A 77 7.97 1.99 9.19
C LEU A 77 9.35 2.59 9.41
N LEU A 78 10.35 1.74 9.70
CA LEU A 78 11.73 2.15 9.90
C LEU A 78 12.48 2.47 8.59
N SER A 79 11.89 2.15 7.43
CA SER A 79 12.61 2.09 6.16
C SER A 79 12.28 3.19 5.14
N ASN A 80 11.13 3.89 5.23
CA ASN A 80 10.71 4.75 4.10
C ASN A 80 9.76 5.95 4.32
N PRO A 81 10.06 6.93 5.19
CA PRO A 81 9.30 8.19 5.17
C PRO A 81 9.91 9.28 4.25
N LYS A 82 10.96 9.03 3.46
CA LYS A 82 11.64 10.11 2.71
C LYS A 82 11.23 10.26 1.25
N SER A 83 11.32 9.22 0.40
CA SER A 83 11.21 9.43 -1.06
C SER A 83 9.81 9.74 -1.60
N GLN A 84 8.75 9.06 -1.12
CA GLN A 84 7.37 9.36 -1.53
C GLN A 84 6.88 10.69 -0.95
N ASN A 85 7.23 10.99 0.30
CA ASN A 85 6.95 12.30 0.90
C ASN A 85 7.66 13.41 0.13
N ILE A 86 8.92 13.24 -0.28
CA ILE A 86 9.65 14.26 -1.06
C ILE A 86 8.92 14.58 -2.37
N PHE A 87 8.49 13.58 -3.16
CA PHE A 87 7.80 13.88 -4.42
C PHE A 87 6.41 14.50 -4.20
N SER A 88 5.67 14.05 -3.19
CA SER A 88 4.39 14.69 -2.83
C SER A 88 4.60 16.14 -2.39
N GLU A 89 5.64 16.43 -1.61
CA GLU A 89 6.03 17.80 -1.25
C GLU A 89 6.42 18.63 -2.48
N ASP A 90 7.15 18.07 -3.45
CA ASP A 90 7.49 18.79 -4.69
C ASP A 90 6.24 19.18 -5.49
N VAL A 91 5.25 18.29 -5.55
CA VAL A 91 3.94 18.57 -6.19
C VAL A 91 3.18 19.65 -5.44
N ALA A 92 3.18 19.59 -4.11
CA ALA A 92 2.54 20.57 -3.25
C ALA A 92 3.17 21.97 -3.42
N ASN A 93 4.50 22.05 -3.37
CA ASN A 93 5.25 23.27 -3.66
C ASN A 93 4.90 23.82 -5.04
N LYS A 94 4.71 22.94 -6.03
CA LYS A 94 4.32 23.39 -7.38
C LYS A 94 2.92 23.98 -7.44
N PHE A 95 1.98 23.42 -6.68
CA PHE A 95 0.66 24.01 -6.53
C PHE A 95 0.73 25.38 -5.84
N ASP A 96 1.54 25.51 -4.78
CA ASP A 96 1.73 26.76 -4.05
C ASP A 96 2.35 27.85 -4.94
N GLU A 97 3.39 27.53 -5.72
CA GLU A 97 3.98 28.44 -6.72
C GLU A 97 2.95 28.98 -7.73
N HIS A 98 1.95 28.16 -8.08
CA HIS A 98 0.90 28.52 -9.04
C HIS A 98 -0.36 29.07 -8.37
N ASN A 99 -0.34 29.31 -7.05
CA ASN A 99 -1.50 29.76 -6.27
C ASN A 99 -2.73 28.84 -6.43
N ILE A 100 -2.49 27.53 -6.54
CA ILE A 100 -3.54 26.52 -6.59
C ILE A 100 -3.82 26.06 -5.17
N TYR A 101 -5.00 26.38 -4.63
CA TYR A 101 -5.43 25.87 -3.33
C TYR A 101 -5.81 24.40 -3.41
N TYR A 102 -5.25 23.59 -2.51
CA TYR A 102 -5.48 22.16 -2.40
C TYR A 102 -5.69 21.75 -0.94
N GLY A 103 -6.37 20.63 -0.71
CA GLY A 103 -6.30 19.87 0.53
C GLY A 103 -5.54 18.56 0.31
N ARG A 104 -5.08 17.92 1.38
CA ARG A 104 -4.31 16.66 1.34
C ARG A 104 -5.08 15.48 1.92
N ASP A 105 -4.63 14.28 1.56
CA ASP A 105 -5.02 13.01 2.17
C ASP A 105 -6.55 12.82 2.26
N LEU A 106 -7.23 12.89 1.12
CA LEU A 106 -8.68 12.74 1.07
C LEU A 106 -9.08 11.26 0.97
N PRO A 107 -9.73 10.68 2.01
CA PRO A 107 -10.33 9.36 1.91
C PRO A 107 -11.71 9.42 1.27
N ILE A 108 -11.98 8.52 0.32
CA ILE A 108 -13.30 8.29 -0.26
C ILE A 108 -13.71 6.84 -0.02
N ILE A 109 -14.84 6.64 0.63
CA ILE A 109 -15.33 5.30 0.98
C ILE A 109 -16.15 4.74 -0.19
N GLY A 110 -15.63 3.66 -0.79
CA GLY A 110 -16.24 2.74 -1.74
C GLY A 110 -17.65 2.29 -1.35
N SER A 111 -18.50 1.99 -2.32
CA SER A 111 -19.77 1.29 -2.05
C SER A 111 -19.59 -0.08 -1.39
N SER A 112 -18.41 -0.70 -1.55
CA SER A 112 -17.99 -1.92 -0.87
C SER A 112 -17.41 -1.70 0.53
N GLY A 113 -17.29 -0.45 0.99
CA GLY A 113 -16.60 -0.08 2.24
C GLY A 113 -15.08 0.06 2.12
N VAL A 114 -14.50 -0.20 0.95
CA VAL A 114 -13.06 -0.01 0.69
C VAL A 114 -12.73 1.49 0.67
N VAL A 115 -11.67 1.91 1.34
CA VAL A 115 -11.22 3.31 1.36
C VAL A 115 -10.27 3.58 0.20
N HIS A 116 -10.58 4.58 -0.61
CA HIS A 116 -9.78 5.07 -1.73
C HIS A 116 -9.16 6.43 -1.37
N ASN A 117 -7.85 6.48 -1.18
CA ASN A 117 -7.14 7.69 -0.76
C ASN A 117 -6.54 8.45 -1.94
N PHE A 118 -6.64 9.78 -1.89
CA PHE A 118 -6.03 10.70 -2.84
C PHE A 118 -5.07 11.65 -2.13
N ASP A 119 -3.88 11.83 -2.72
CA ASP A 119 -2.82 12.67 -2.13
C ASP A 119 -3.25 14.14 -2.06
N PHE A 120 -3.97 14.62 -3.09
CA PHE A 120 -4.51 15.98 -3.11
C PHE A 120 -5.94 16.03 -3.64
N PHE A 121 -6.67 17.05 -3.20
CA PHE A 121 -7.94 17.44 -3.82
C PHE A 121 -8.04 18.95 -3.99
N ILE A 122 -8.72 19.36 -5.07
CA ILE A 122 -9.09 20.75 -5.33
C ILE A 122 -10.61 20.82 -5.29
N SER A 123 -11.14 21.62 -4.38
CA SER A 123 -12.57 21.82 -4.20
C SER A 123 -13.23 22.38 -5.46
N ALA A 124 -14.49 22.00 -5.68
CA ALA A 124 -15.28 22.54 -6.77
C ALA A 124 -15.46 24.07 -6.63
N LYS A 125 -15.54 24.75 -7.77
CA LYS A 125 -15.94 26.16 -7.89
C LYS A 125 -17.15 26.26 -8.83
N LYS A 126 -17.80 27.43 -8.88
CA LYS A 126 -19.01 27.66 -9.68
C LYS A 126 -18.92 27.13 -11.13
N ASN A 127 -17.75 27.22 -11.76
CA ASN A 127 -17.50 26.78 -13.14
C ASN A 127 -16.45 25.65 -13.25
N GLN A 128 -16.07 24.99 -12.15
CA GLN A 128 -15.04 23.94 -12.14
C GLN A 128 -15.44 22.80 -11.22
N LYS A 129 -15.45 21.57 -11.73
CA LYS A 129 -15.67 20.38 -10.91
C LYS A 129 -14.48 20.18 -9.96
N GLU A 130 -14.74 19.52 -8.83
CA GLU A 130 -13.69 19.05 -7.93
C GLU A 130 -12.70 18.15 -8.68
N LYS A 131 -11.44 18.15 -8.25
CA LYS A 131 -10.38 17.31 -8.81
C LYS A 131 -9.73 16.53 -7.69
N PHE A 132 -9.55 15.23 -7.91
CA PHE A 132 -8.76 14.36 -7.03
C PHE A 132 -7.48 13.96 -7.76
N ILE A 133 -6.36 14.02 -7.05
CA ILE A 133 -5.04 13.94 -7.66
C ILE A 133 -4.21 12.96 -6.85
N ASN A 134 -3.52 12.05 -7.55
CA ASN A 134 -2.51 11.17 -6.98
C ASN A 134 -1.14 11.56 -7.54
N ALA A 135 -0.17 11.81 -6.67
CA ALA A 135 1.22 12.08 -6.99
C ALA A 135 1.98 10.75 -7.17
N ILE A 136 2.11 10.32 -8.42
CA ILE A 136 2.73 9.03 -8.77
C ILE A 136 4.23 9.22 -8.98
N SER A 137 5.04 8.92 -7.95
CA SER A 137 6.50 9.04 -8.00
C SER A 137 7.19 7.99 -8.88
N ASN A 138 6.52 6.89 -9.21
CA ASN A 138 7.05 5.83 -10.08
C ASN A 138 6.01 5.38 -11.14
N PRO A 139 5.90 6.08 -12.28
CA PRO A 139 4.85 5.84 -13.28
C PRO A 139 5.02 4.53 -14.06
N ASN A 140 6.20 3.91 -14.04
CA ASN A 140 6.47 2.66 -14.77
C ASN A 140 5.92 1.41 -14.05
N ASN A 141 5.42 1.54 -12.82
CA ASN A 141 4.79 0.44 -12.12
C ASN A 141 3.34 0.27 -12.58
N SER A 142 3.12 -0.65 -13.52
CA SER A 142 1.79 -0.91 -14.11
C SER A 142 0.71 -1.26 -13.08
N MET A 143 1.09 -1.86 -11.94
CA MET A 143 0.16 -2.20 -10.87
C MET A 143 -0.29 -0.97 -10.07
N ILE A 144 0.62 -0.05 -9.77
CA ILE A 144 0.30 1.25 -9.14
C ILE A 144 -0.66 2.03 -10.04
N ILE A 145 -0.37 2.09 -11.34
CA ILE A 145 -1.23 2.77 -12.30
C ILE A 145 -2.64 2.14 -12.30
N LYS A 146 -2.75 0.81 -12.36
CA LYS A 146 -4.05 0.11 -12.30
C LYS A 146 -4.81 0.37 -10.98
N SER A 147 -4.12 0.36 -9.85
CA SER A 147 -4.72 0.68 -8.54
C SER A 147 -5.27 2.10 -8.53
N LYS A 148 -4.45 3.11 -8.91
CA LYS A 148 -4.88 4.52 -8.90
C LYS A 148 -5.99 4.80 -9.92
N ILE A 149 -6.01 4.10 -11.06
CA ILE A 149 -7.13 4.13 -12.00
C ILE A 149 -8.39 3.54 -11.37
N THR A 150 -8.26 2.44 -10.64
CA THR A 150 -9.40 1.80 -9.95
C THR A 150 -9.98 2.73 -8.89
N ASP A 151 -9.12 3.38 -8.10
CA ASP A 151 -9.53 4.41 -7.13
C ASP A 151 -10.30 5.55 -7.80
N ALA A 152 -9.77 6.08 -8.91
CA ALA A 152 -10.44 7.13 -9.69
C ALA A 152 -11.81 6.68 -10.25
N MET A 153 -11.91 5.44 -10.74
CA MET A 153 -13.17 4.88 -11.23
C MET A 153 -14.21 4.72 -10.12
N GLN A 154 -13.81 4.25 -8.94
CA GLN A 154 -14.72 4.07 -7.80
C GLN A 154 -15.15 5.41 -7.21
N ALA A 155 -14.22 6.35 -7.02
CA ALA A 155 -14.52 7.70 -6.56
C ALA A 155 -15.51 8.42 -7.49
N LYS A 156 -15.32 8.28 -8.81
CA LYS A 156 -16.26 8.82 -9.80
C LYS A 156 -17.66 8.24 -9.63
N LYS A 157 -17.78 6.91 -9.50
CA LYS A 157 -19.10 6.25 -9.31
C LYS A 157 -19.83 6.81 -8.09
N ILE A 158 -19.14 6.97 -6.96
CA ILE A 158 -19.72 7.51 -5.72
C ILE A 158 -20.19 8.95 -5.91
N LYS A 159 -19.36 9.80 -6.53
CA LYS A 159 -19.71 11.20 -6.77
C LYS A 159 -20.85 11.36 -7.78
N ASP A 160 -20.99 10.43 -8.71
CA ASP A 160 -22.09 10.42 -9.67
C ASP A 160 -23.40 9.86 -9.06
N THR A 161 -23.34 8.98 -8.04
CA THR A 161 -24.53 8.44 -7.34
C THR A 161 -25.01 9.30 -6.17
N GLY A 162 -24.16 10.17 -5.63
CA GLY A 162 -24.51 11.13 -4.58
C GLY A 162 -25.15 12.44 -5.07
N LYS A 163 -25.46 12.55 -6.37
CA LYS A 163 -26.25 13.64 -6.97
C LYS A 163 -27.65 13.15 -7.32
#